data_AF-A0A183SIC5-F1
#
_entry.id   AF-A0A183SIC5-F1
#
_cell.length_a   1.000
_cell.length_b   1.000
_cell.length_c   1.000
_cell.angle_alpha   90.00
_cell.angle_beta   90.00
_cell.angle_gamma   90.00
#
_symmetry.space_group_name_H-M   'P 1'
#
loop_
_entity.id
_entity.type
_entity.pdbx_description
1 polymer ?
#
loop_
_entity_poly.entity_id
_entity_poly.type
_entity_poly.pdbx_seq_one_letter_code
_entity_poly.pdbx_strand_id
1 'polypeptide(L)'
;LCVRKNTKSIASDSSGYVRLWNCFAGAGSKSLIFEWYESSIPCEFNNVSAEKPEPNEILCISLATDDSRFVTGGTDTVIKVAKTGLKRHCNYHTSRVTALRYHPRGEFDAAYSHIFVSASWDNSVQIWDDRNTGSLWQYYGPHVAGSDGLDVEASQNLILTSSWTRSSVLIQV
;
A
#
# COMPACT_ATOMS: atom_id res chain seq x y z
N LEU A 1 -12.20 -24.43 18.40
CA LEU A 1 -11.57 -23.14 18.72
C LEU A 1 -12.18 -22.08 17.80
N CYS A 2 -12.78 -21.05 18.41
CA CYS A 2 -13.69 -20.12 17.75
C CYS A 2 -12.99 -19.22 16.72
N VAL A 3 -13.65 -19.12 15.56
CA VAL A 3 -13.33 -18.32 14.38
C VAL A 3 -13.30 -16.82 14.74
N ARG A 4 -12.19 -16.15 14.43
CA ARG A 4 -12.19 -14.71 14.15
C ARG A 4 -11.69 -14.46 12.73
N LYS A 5 -12.50 -14.88 11.75
CA LYS A 5 -12.37 -14.37 10.38
C LYS A 5 -13.09 -13.02 10.32
N ASN A 6 -12.45 -11.99 10.84
CA ASN A 6 -12.84 -10.61 10.55
C ASN A 6 -12.18 -10.22 9.22
N THR A 7 -12.61 -10.86 8.13
CA THR A 7 -12.18 -10.49 6.78
C THR A 7 -12.78 -9.13 6.44
N LYS A 8 -12.00 -8.07 6.65
CA LYS A 8 -12.31 -6.72 6.17
C LYS A 8 -11.92 -6.66 4.71
N SER A 9 -12.90 -6.48 3.83
CA SER A 9 -12.66 -6.23 2.41
C SER A 9 -12.20 -4.78 2.24
N ILE A 10 -11.08 -4.58 1.56
CA ILE A 10 -10.59 -3.25 1.19
C ILE A 10 -10.88 -3.09 -0.30
N ALA A 11 -11.56 -2.01 -0.65
CA ALA A 11 -11.77 -1.61 -2.04
C ALA A 11 -11.53 -0.11 -2.14
N SER A 12 -10.68 0.30 -3.09
CA SER A 12 -10.98 1.39 -4.03
C SER A 12 -9.80 1.64 -4.97
N ASP A 13 -10.09 1.61 -6.27
CA ASP A 13 -9.42 2.34 -7.32
C ASP A 13 -10.21 3.63 -7.68
N SER A 14 -9.47 4.67 -8.09
CA SER A 14 -9.92 5.89 -8.79
C SER A 14 -10.72 6.97 -8.05
N SER A 15 -10.30 7.35 -6.83
CA SER A 15 -10.29 8.76 -6.42
C SER A 15 -9.40 8.94 -5.21
N GLY A 16 -8.94 10.17 -4.92
CA GLY A 16 -8.12 10.52 -3.76
C GLY A 16 -8.81 10.34 -2.41
N TYR A 17 -9.75 9.39 -2.29
CA TYR A 17 -10.44 9.04 -1.05
C TYR A 17 -10.24 7.57 -0.75
N VAL A 18 -9.75 7.26 0.45
CA VAL A 18 -9.68 5.91 0.99
C VAL A 18 -10.80 5.74 2.01
N ARG A 19 -11.53 4.63 1.94
CA ARG A 19 -12.64 4.32 2.84
C ARG A 19 -12.48 2.94 3.45
N LEU A 20 -12.66 2.83 4.76
CA LEU A 20 -12.75 1.55 5.45
C LEU A 20 -14.18 1.27 5.88
N TRP A 21 -14.69 0.12 5.49
CA TRP A 21 -16.04 -0.33 5.81
C TRP A 21 -16.01 -1.51 6.78
N ASN A 22 -16.95 -1.49 7.72
CA ASN A 22 -17.30 -2.66 8.52
C ASN A 22 -18.55 -3.31 7.91
N CYS A 23 -18.35 -4.37 7.14
CA CYS A 23 -19.45 -5.07 6.46
C CYS A 23 -19.89 -6.35 7.17
N PHE A 24 -19.12 -6.83 8.16
CA PHE A 24 -19.28 -8.16 8.75
C PHE A 24 -19.37 -8.15 10.28
N ALA A 25 -19.48 -6.99 10.91
CA ALA A 25 -19.87 -6.94 12.32
C ALA A 25 -21.25 -7.58 12.50
N GLY A 26 -21.36 -8.46 13.50
CA GLY A 26 -22.62 -9.14 13.82
C GLY A 26 -23.77 -8.14 14.00
N ALA A 27 -24.95 -8.53 13.50
CA ALA A 27 -26.21 -7.75 13.45
C ALA A 27 -26.43 -6.84 12.22
N GLY A 28 -25.89 -7.18 11.05
CA GLY A 28 -26.40 -6.70 9.75
C GLY A 28 -26.21 -5.20 9.46
N SER A 29 -25.57 -4.45 10.35
CA SER A 29 -25.24 -3.04 10.13
C SER A 29 -23.93 -2.94 9.36
N LYS A 30 -24.01 -2.42 8.13
CA LYS A 30 -22.86 -2.00 7.35
C LYS A 30 -22.55 -0.55 7.73
N SER A 31 -21.33 -0.28 8.19
CA SER A 31 -20.94 1.08 8.60
C SER A 31 -19.61 1.50 8.00
N LEU A 32 -19.49 2.80 7.69
CA LEU A 32 -18.22 3.43 7.36
C LEU A 32 -17.44 3.65 8.67
N ILE A 33 -16.23 3.09 8.76
CA ILE A 33 -15.34 3.28 9.92
C ILE A 33 -14.58 4.59 9.77
N PHE A 34 -13.97 4.83 8.61
CA PHE A 34 -13.26 6.07 8.32
C PHE A 34 -13.24 6.38 6.82
N GLU A 35 -13.11 7.67 6.51
CA GLU A 35 -12.77 8.21 5.20
C GLU A 35 -11.51 9.06 5.32
N TRP A 36 -10.61 8.94 4.36
CA TRP A 36 -9.37 9.69 4.30
C TRP A 36 -9.17 10.29 2.91
N TYR A 37 -8.84 11.56 2.84
CA TYR A 37 -8.56 12.27 1.59
C TYR A 37 -7.05 12.42 1.36
N GLU A 38 -6.62 12.12 0.14
CA GLU A 38 -5.26 12.17 -0.37
C GLU A 38 -5.15 13.19 -1.51
N SER A 39 -4.37 14.25 -1.29
CA SER A 39 -4.02 15.20 -2.35
C SER A 39 -2.91 14.65 -3.26
N SER A 40 -2.94 15.06 -4.52
CA SER A 40 -1.86 14.87 -5.50
C SER A 40 -0.59 15.66 -5.17
N ILE A 41 -0.68 16.67 -4.29
CA ILE A 41 0.49 17.43 -3.83
C ILE A 41 1.31 16.52 -2.91
N PRO A 42 2.57 16.24 -3.26
CA PRO A 42 3.46 15.49 -2.39
C PRO A 42 3.57 16.22 -1.04
N CYS A 43 3.32 15.50 0.05
CA CYS A 43 3.66 15.92 1.42
C CYS A 43 2.75 16.95 2.12
N GLU A 44 1.74 17.56 1.47
CA GLU A 44 0.72 18.37 2.18
C GLU A 44 -0.49 17.53 2.56
N PHE A 45 -0.34 16.70 3.59
CA PHE A 45 -1.49 16.00 4.15
C PHE A 45 -2.08 16.83 5.28
N ASN A 46 -3.25 17.43 5.03
CA ASN A 46 -4.09 18.27 5.91
C ASN A 46 -3.93 19.79 5.82
N ASN A 47 -3.09 20.35 4.95
CA ASN A 47 -3.26 21.74 4.55
C ASN A 47 -4.33 21.78 3.47
N VAL A 48 -5.58 21.98 3.89
CA VAL A 48 -6.56 22.57 2.98
C VAL A 48 -6.12 24.02 2.83
N SER A 49 -5.15 24.28 1.94
CA SER A 49 -5.04 25.62 1.37
C SER A 49 -6.44 26.02 0.88
N ALA A 50 -6.79 27.30 0.98
CA ALA A 50 -8.12 27.78 0.63
C ALA A 50 -8.52 27.50 -0.85
N GLU A 51 -7.58 27.04 -1.68
CA GLU A 51 -7.81 26.44 -2.99
C GLU A 51 -7.90 24.91 -2.88
N LYS A 52 -9.00 24.33 -3.38
CA LYS A 52 -9.27 22.88 -3.34
C LYS A 52 -8.07 22.09 -3.87
N PRO A 53 -7.37 21.29 -3.05
CA PRO A 53 -6.33 20.42 -3.56
C PRO A 53 -6.93 19.42 -4.57
N GLU A 54 -6.21 19.14 -5.64
CA GLU A 54 -6.58 18.08 -6.58
C GLU A 54 -6.39 16.70 -5.92
N PRO A 55 -7.35 15.77 -6.05
CA PRO A 55 -7.22 14.42 -5.51
C PRO A 55 -6.07 13.66 -6.20
N ASN A 56 -5.34 12.84 -5.45
CA ASN A 56 -4.41 11.90 -6.07
C ASN A 56 -5.17 10.74 -6.72
N GLU A 57 -4.64 10.23 -7.84
CA GLU A 57 -5.09 8.95 -8.39
C GLU A 57 -4.39 7.83 -7.63
N ILE A 58 -5.06 7.32 -6.59
CA ILE A 58 -4.61 6.15 -5.83
C ILE A 58 -4.81 4.90 -6.70
N LEU A 59 -3.73 4.19 -6.97
CA LEU A 59 -3.70 2.98 -7.80
C LEU A 59 -3.62 1.71 -6.96
N CYS A 60 -3.07 1.80 -5.75
CA CYS A 60 -2.93 0.66 -4.86
C CYS A 60 -2.99 1.07 -3.39
N ILE A 61 -3.46 0.14 -2.57
CA ILE A 61 -3.56 0.28 -1.11
C ILE A 61 -3.27 -1.07 -0.45
N SER A 62 -2.65 -1.05 0.72
CA SER A 62 -2.48 -2.24 1.55
C SER A 62 -2.68 -1.91 3.02
N LEU A 63 -3.40 -2.76 3.75
CA LEU A 63 -3.62 -2.64 5.20
C LEU A 63 -2.59 -3.51 5.92
N ALA A 64 -1.99 -2.98 7.00
CA ALA A 64 -1.11 -3.78 7.84
C ALA A 64 -1.89 -4.88 8.56
N THR A 65 -1.20 -5.96 8.86
CA THR A 65 -1.76 -7.13 9.56
C THR A 65 -2.24 -6.81 10.98
N ASP A 66 -1.78 -5.70 11.56
CA ASP A 66 -2.19 -5.23 12.89
C ASP A 66 -3.40 -4.28 12.88
N ASP A 67 -4.02 -4.07 11.71
CA ASP A 67 -5.18 -3.18 11.49
C ASP A 67 -4.96 -1.70 11.90
N SER A 68 -3.74 -1.32 12.28
CA SER A 68 -3.45 0.01 12.84
C SER A 68 -3.04 1.04 11.79
N ARG A 69 -2.69 0.59 10.59
CA ARG A 69 -2.10 1.42 9.54
C ARG A 69 -2.35 0.84 8.16
N PHE A 70 -2.29 1.70 7.16
CA PHE A 70 -2.34 1.33 5.76
C PHE A 70 -1.32 2.13 4.96
N VAL A 71 -0.96 1.62 3.79
CA VAL A 71 -0.12 2.32 2.81
C VAL A 71 -0.92 2.57 1.55
N THR A 72 -0.70 3.73 0.94
CA THR A 72 -1.23 4.07 -0.39
C THR A 72 -0.11 4.38 -1.35
N GLY A 73 -0.38 4.15 -2.63
CA GLY A 73 0.49 4.47 -3.74
C GLY A 73 -0.33 4.84 -4.96
N GLY A 74 0.15 5.82 -5.72
CA GLY A 74 -0.59 6.39 -6.83
C GLY A 74 0.28 6.96 -7.95
N THR A 75 -0.33 7.84 -8.74
CA THR A 75 0.35 8.48 -9.88
C THR A 75 1.34 9.56 -9.48
N ASP A 76 1.21 10.10 -8.28
CA ASP A 76 2.17 11.04 -7.66
C ASP A 76 3.51 10.40 -7.28
N THR A 77 3.68 9.09 -7.50
CA THR A 77 4.92 8.32 -7.26
C THR A 77 5.29 8.16 -5.77
N VAL A 78 4.46 8.69 -4.86
CA VAL A 78 4.72 8.68 -3.43
C VAL A 78 3.99 7.52 -2.77
N ILE A 79 4.71 6.78 -1.93
CA ILE A 79 4.15 5.84 -0.97
C ILE A 79 3.88 6.57 0.34
N LYS A 80 2.64 6.55 0.80
CA LYS A 80 2.20 7.25 2.00
C LYS A 80 1.78 6.23 3.05
N VAL A 81 2.38 6.33 4.23
CA VAL A 81 1.99 5.52 5.40
C VAL A 81 0.98 6.31 6.23
N ALA A 82 -0.22 5.77 6.40
CA ALA A 82 -1.27 6.35 7.22
C ALA A 82 -1.54 5.48 8.46
N LYS A 83 -1.36 6.05 9.65
CA LYS A 83 -1.69 5.42 10.94
C LYS A 83 -3.07 5.87 11.42
N THR A 84 -3.80 5.02 12.15
CA THR A 84 -5.06 5.36 12.86
C THR A 84 -4.93 6.43 13.96
N GLY A 85 -3.81 7.17 14.00
CA GLY A 85 -3.52 8.29 14.92
C GLY A 85 -2.44 9.26 14.40
N LEU A 86 -2.28 9.36 13.08
CA LEU A 86 -1.47 10.33 12.31
C LEU A 86 0.01 10.54 12.75
N LYS A 87 0.86 9.61 12.34
CA LYS A 87 2.22 9.93 11.85
C LYS A 87 2.32 9.48 10.40
N ARG A 88 3.03 10.26 9.58
CA ARG A 88 3.06 10.12 8.12
C ARG A 88 4.50 10.10 7.66
N HIS A 89 4.84 9.10 6.85
CA HIS A 89 6.11 9.00 6.16
C HIS A 89 5.84 8.99 4.66
N CYS A 90 6.63 9.77 3.92
CA CYS A 90 6.61 9.80 2.46
C CYS A 90 7.87 9.11 1.96
N ASN A 91 7.68 8.09 1.16
CA ASN A 91 8.73 7.39 0.42
C ASN A 91 8.39 7.49 -1.07
N TYR A 92 9.36 7.37 -1.98
CA TYR A 92 9.08 7.61 -3.40
C TYR A 92 9.68 6.57 -4.34
N HIS A 93 8.92 6.30 -5.40
CA HIS A 93 9.37 5.71 -6.65
C HIS A 93 9.67 6.81 -7.67
N THR A 94 10.26 6.48 -8.82
CA THR A 94 10.46 7.46 -9.91
C THR A 94 9.34 7.43 -10.95
N SER A 95 8.34 6.57 -10.76
CA SER A 95 7.13 6.48 -11.58
C SER A 95 5.95 5.99 -10.75
N ARG A 96 4.79 5.82 -11.40
CA ARG A 96 3.51 5.44 -10.75
C ARG A 96 3.69 4.19 -9.89
N VAL A 97 3.22 4.24 -8.65
CA VAL A 97 3.22 3.06 -7.76
C VAL A 97 1.96 2.27 -8.09
N THR A 98 2.14 1.06 -8.60
CA THR A 98 1.04 0.29 -9.16
C THR A 98 0.58 -0.83 -8.27
N ALA A 99 1.43 -1.35 -7.39
CA ALA A 99 1.06 -2.39 -6.44
C ALA A 99 1.75 -2.19 -5.09
N LEU A 100 1.04 -2.54 -4.02
CA LEU A 100 1.50 -2.47 -2.63
C LEU A 100 1.00 -3.69 -1.86
N ARG A 101 1.87 -4.27 -1.03
CA ARG A 101 1.50 -5.40 -0.18
C ARG A 101 2.30 -5.44 1.12
N TYR A 102 1.61 -5.33 2.26
CA TYR A 102 2.20 -5.69 3.55
C TYR A 102 2.56 -7.18 3.60
N HIS A 103 3.64 -7.48 4.31
CA HIS A 103 4.14 -8.84 4.44
C HIS A 103 3.17 -9.67 5.31
N PRO A 104 2.56 -10.75 4.79
CA PRO A 104 1.53 -11.50 5.52
C PRO A 104 2.06 -12.20 6.78
N ARG A 105 3.38 -12.47 6.84
CA ARG A 105 4.02 -12.97 8.08
C ARG A 105 3.82 -12.03 9.26
N GLY A 106 3.53 -10.75 9.04
CA GLY A 106 3.16 -9.79 10.08
C GLY A 106 1.96 -10.22 10.95
N GLU A 107 1.15 -11.17 10.50
CA GLU A 107 0.05 -11.75 11.28
C GLU A 107 0.56 -12.65 12.42
N PHE A 108 1.71 -13.30 12.21
CA PHE A 108 2.30 -14.29 13.14
C PHE A 108 3.60 -13.81 13.79
N ASP A 109 4.28 -12.83 13.18
CA ASP A 109 5.54 -12.26 13.63
C ASP A 109 5.50 -10.73 13.57
N ALA A 110 5.51 -10.10 14.74
CA ALA A 110 5.47 -8.65 14.87
C ALA A 110 6.64 -7.94 14.17
N ALA A 111 7.79 -8.60 13.99
CA ALA A 111 8.94 -8.03 13.29
C ALA A 111 8.62 -7.73 11.82
N TYR A 112 7.71 -8.49 11.21
CA TYR A 112 7.29 -8.33 9.82
C TYR A 112 6.04 -7.46 9.65
N SER A 113 5.38 -7.05 10.75
CA SER A 113 4.16 -6.22 10.69
C SER A 113 4.38 -4.82 10.08
N HIS A 114 5.64 -4.39 10.02
CA HIS A 114 6.06 -3.10 9.46
C HIS A 114 6.61 -3.21 8.04
N ILE A 115 6.81 -4.44 7.56
CA ILE A 115 7.44 -4.72 6.29
C ILE A 115 6.39 -4.76 5.21
N PHE A 116 6.63 -4.01 4.14
CA PHE A 116 5.78 -4.05 2.95
C PHE A 116 6.61 -3.95 1.68
N VAL A 117 6.02 -4.39 0.59
CA VAL A 117 6.61 -4.41 -0.75
C VAL A 117 5.79 -3.49 -1.65
N SER A 118 6.47 -2.73 -2.49
CA SER A 118 5.86 -1.95 -3.56
C SER A 118 6.41 -2.38 -4.91
N ALA A 119 5.62 -2.15 -5.95
CA ALA A 119 6.07 -2.26 -7.33
C ALA A 119 5.58 -1.06 -8.13
N SER A 120 6.36 -0.68 -9.15
CA SER A 120 6.14 0.54 -9.91
C SER A 120 6.46 0.35 -11.39
N TRP A 121 5.92 1.26 -12.21
CA TRP A 121 6.29 1.45 -13.61
C TRP A 121 7.74 1.91 -13.81
N ASP A 122 8.47 2.23 -12.73
CA ASP A 122 9.91 2.53 -12.81
C ASP A 122 10.79 1.29 -12.96
N ASN A 123 10.17 0.12 -13.18
CA ASN A 123 10.81 -1.19 -13.26
C ASN A 123 11.52 -1.59 -11.97
N SER A 124 11.02 -1.13 -10.81
CA SER A 124 11.54 -1.54 -9.51
C SER A 124 10.47 -2.14 -8.60
N VAL A 125 10.94 -3.12 -7.83
CA VAL A 125 10.26 -3.63 -6.65
C VAL A 125 11.07 -3.18 -5.46
N GLN A 126 10.44 -2.52 -4.51
CA GLN A 126 11.10 -2.00 -3.32
C GLN A 126 10.50 -2.62 -2.06
N ILE A 127 11.36 -2.88 -1.08
CA ILE A 127 10.97 -3.38 0.24
C ILE A 127 11.19 -2.25 1.24
N TRP A 128 10.22 -2.08 2.13
CA TRP A 128 10.16 -0.95 3.04
C TRP A 128 9.92 -1.42 4.47
N ASP A 129 10.34 -0.57 5.40
CA ASP A 129 9.91 -0.61 6.79
C ASP A 129 9.16 0.69 7.07
N ASP A 130 7.88 0.59 7.42
CA ASP A 130 7.02 1.77 7.65
C ASP A 130 7.45 2.66 8.84
N ARG A 131 8.41 2.20 9.65
CA ARG A 131 9.01 2.94 10.76
C ARG A 131 10.16 3.84 10.31
N ASN A 132 10.74 3.55 9.15
CA ASN A 132 11.93 4.21 8.63
C ASN A 132 11.61 4.96 7.33
N THR A 133 12.46 5.94 7.02
CA THR A 133 12.46 6.60 5.72
C THR A 133 13.45 5.90 4.79
N GLY A 134 13.05 5.69 3.53
CA GLY A 134 13.86 5.00 2.53
C GLY A 134 13.53 3.51 2.41
N SER A 135 13.81 2.96 1.24
CA SER A 135 13.66 1.53 1.00
C SER A 135 14.80 0.76 1.65
N LEU A 136 14.47 -0.38 2.25
CA LEU A 136 15.44 -1.33 2.76
C LEU A 136 16.21 -2.00 1.63
N TRP A 137 15.46 -2.39 0.59
CA TRP A 137 15.98 -3.08 -0.58
C TRP A 137 15.26 -2.63 -1.84
N GLN A 138 15.97 -2.67 -2.96
CA GLN A 138 15.44 -2.37 -4.28
C GLN A 138 15.93 -3.41 -5.29
N TYR A 139 14.99 -3.99 -6.01
CA TYR A 139 15.25 -4.91 -7.12
C TYR A 139 14.81 -4.24 -8.41
N TYR A 140 15.73 -4.08 -9.35
CA TYR A 140 15.45 -3.51 -10.66
C TYR A 140 15.15 -4.61 -11.68
N GLY A 141 14.33 -4.27 -12.66
CA GLY A 141 13.92 -5.15 -13.74
C GLY A 141 12.41 -5.40 -13.82
N PRO A 142 11.74 -5.83 -12.73
CA PRO A 142 10.34 -6.17 -12.78
C PRO A 142 9.46 -4.96 -13.12
N HIS A 143 8.81 -4.98 -14.28
CA HIS A 143 7.83 -3.98 -14.68
C HIS A 143 6.41 -4.42 -14.27
N VAL A 144 5.94 -3.96 -13.11
CA VAL A 144 4.60 -4.32 -12.62
C VAL A 144 3.59 -3.26 -13.02
N ALA A 145 2.66 -3.61 -13.91
CA ALA A 145 1.80 -2.63 -14.54
C ALA A 145 0.47 -2.37 -13.81
N GLY A 146 0.03 -3.27 -12.93
CA GLY A 146 -1.26 -3.19 -12.25
C GLY A 146 -1.21 -3.66 -10.79
N SER A 147 -2.26 -3.32 -10.03
CA SER A 147 -2.40 -3.62 -8.60
C SER A 147 -2.38 -5.09 -8.27
N ASP A 148 -2.86 -5.93 -9.18
CA ASP A 148 -2.92 -7.39 -9.00
C ASP A 148 -1.59 -8.08 -9.35
N GLY A 149 -0.57 -7.31 -9.75
CA GLY A 149 0.69 -7.83 -10.24
C GLY A 149 1.76 -8.10 -9.19
N LEU A 150 1.43 -8.04 -7.90
CA LEU A 150 2.36 -8.26 -6.79
C LEU A 150 1.74 -9.15 -5.70
N ASP A 151 2.42 -10.24 -5.38
CA ASP A 151 2.09 -11.13 -4.25
C ASP A 151 3.35 -11.36 -3.38
N VAL A 152 3.12 -11.59 -2.09
CA VAL A 152 4.16 -11.91 -1.11
C VAL A 152 3.71 -13.16 -0.35
N GLU A 153 4.56 -14.18 -0.37
CA GLU A 153 4.34 -15.44 0.33
C GLU A 153 4.98 -15.42 1.73
N ALA A 154 4.23 -15.82 2.75
CA ALA A 154 4.61 -15.62 4.15
C ALA A 154 5.73 -16.54 4.65
N SER A 155 5.78 -17.80 4.22
CA SER A 155 6.61 -18.85 4.84
C SER A 155 8.05 -18.86 4.34
N GLN A 156 8.26 -18.57 3.06
CA GLN A 156 9.54 -18.55 2.37
C GLN A 156 10.01 -17.13 2.03
N ASN A 157 9.21 -16.09 2.35
CA ASN A 157 9.49 -14.69 2.02
C ASN A 157 9.69 -14.46 0.51
N LEU A 158 8.89 -15.16 -0.31
CA LEU A 158 8.96 -15.01 -1.76
C LEU A 158 8.12 -13.81 -2.21
N ILE A 159 8.63 -13.08 -3.19
CA ILE A 159 7.90 -12.02 -3.90
C ILE A 159 7.59 -12.54 -5.29
N LEU A 160 6.31 -12.53 -5.64
CA LEU A 160 5.82 -12.86 -6.97
C LEU A 160 5.42 -11.56 -7.68
N THR A 161 5.95 -11.36 -8.89
CA THR A 161 5.58 -10.23 -9.74
C THR A 161 5.04 -10.73 -11.07
N SER A 162 4.02 -10.08 -11.60
CA SER A 162 3.57 -10.29 -12.98
C SER A 162 3.86 -9.06 -13.84
N SER A 163 4.17 -9.31 -15.11
CA SER A 163 4.43 -8.27 -16.10
C SER A 163 3.84 -8.64 -17.44
N TRP A 164 3.34 -7.64 -18.17
CA TRP A 164 2.98 -7.80 -19.58
C TRP A 164 4.19 -7.73 -20.52
N THR A 165 5.36 -7.30 -20.00
CA THR A 165 6.61 -7.27 -20.76
C THR A 165 7.44 -8.53 -20.48
N ARG A 166 8.18 -8.99 -21.49
CA ARG A 166 9.07 -10.16 -21.39
C ARG A 166 10.51 -9.78 -20.99
N SER A 167 10.85 -8.49 -21.06
CA SER A 167 12.23 -8.00 -20.98
C SER A 167 12.61 -7.56 -19.57
N SER A 168 13.89 -7.73 -19.22
CA SER A 168 14.51 -7.22 -17.98
C SER A 168 14.01 -7.86 -16.68
N VAL A 169 13.87 -9.19 -16.60
CA VAL A 169 13.26 -9.88 -15.44
C VAL A 169 14.00 -9.65 -14.11
N LEU A 170 15.32 -9.40 -14.14
CA LEU A 170 16.09 -8.91 -12.99
C LEU A 170 17.38 -8.27 -13.51
N ILE A 171 17.65 -7.02 -13.12
CA ILE A 171 18.94 -6.37 -13.32
C ILE A 171 19.57 -6.28 -11.92
N GLN A 172 20.31 -7.32 -11.55
CA GLN A 172 21.13 -7.28 -10.34
C GLN A 172 22.41 -6.51 -10.66
N VAL A 173 22.67 -5.42 -9.94
CA VAL A 173 23.95 -4.68 -9.98
C VAL A 173 24.78 -5.08 -8.76
#